data_AF-A0A645AML8-F1
#
_entry.id   AF-A0A645AML8-F1
#
_cell.length_a   1.000
_cell.length_b   1.000
_cell.length_c   1.000
_cell.angle_alpha   90.00
_cell.angle_beta   90.00
_cell.angle_gamma   90.00
#
_symmetry.space_group_name_H-M   'P 1'
#
loop_
_entity.id
_entity.type
_entity.pdbx_description
1 polymer ?
#
loop_
_entity_poly.entity_id
_entity_poly.type
_entity_poly.pdbx_seq_one_letter_code
_entity_poly.pdbx_strand_id
1 'polypeptide(L)'
;MNPNRIDPAYLPLFINHNKKFYEQWDMSLSPMVLDWDEPSAAVKDAFTQFSPDGFATIVIDFHGNGGKLPTPHVWNGMPVIELINNAANFHNAEQTAKEMSSSIPKSTDETPKYYFFRIVWTSPNQVISAISRLKEMRPELDIEVIDAYNFFHFYKTTLNKK
;
A
#
# COMPACT_ATOMS: atom_id res chain seq x y z
N MET A 1 12.76 -5.02 -6.77
CA MET A 1 13.13 -4.28 -7.99
C MET A 1 12.53 -2.90 -7.86
N ASN A 2 13.28 -1.83 -8.17
CA ASN A 2 12.76 -0.46 -8.21
C ASN A 2 12.25 -0.18 -9.64
N PRO A 3 10.93 -0.07 -9.86
CA PRO A 3 10.39 0.13 -11.21
C PRO A 3 10.76 1.47 -11.84
N ASN A 4 10.90 2.55 -11.07
CA ASN A 4 11.34 3.84 -11.61
C ASN A 4 12.75 3.80 -12.25
N ARG A 5 13.56 2.78 -11.95
CA ARG A 5 14.88 2.59 -12.54
C ARG A 5 14.88 1.77 -13.83
N ILE A 6 13.73 1.30 -14.28
CA ILE A 6 13.61 0.59 -15.55
C ILE A 6 13.74 1.63 -16.67
N ASP A 7 14.69 1.43 -17.59
CA ASP A 7 14.77 2.24 -18.80
C ASP A 7 13.43 2.13 -19.56
N PRO A 8 12.80 3.25 -19.98
CA PRO A 8 11.53 3.22 -20.71
C PRO A 8 11.51 2.25 -21.90
N ALA A 9 12.64 2.03 -22.58
CA ALA A 9 12.74 1.08 -23.69
C ALA A 9 12.46 -0.38 -23.27
N TYR A 10 12.64 -0.72 -21.99
CA TYR A 10 12.39 -2.04 -21.43
C TYR A 10 11.05 -2.17 -20.69
N LEU A 11 10.28 -1.09 -20.54
CA LEU A 11 8.94 -1.18 -19.93
C LEU A 11 8.01 -2.17 -20.66
N PRO A 12 7.97 -2.27 -22.01
CA PRO A 12 7.16 -3.28 -22.67
C PRO A 12 7.54 -4.72 -22.28
N LEU A 13 8.85 -4.99 -22.13
CA LEU A 13 9.32 -6.30 -21.67
C LEU A 13 8.91 -6.57 -20.22
N PHE A 14 9.03 -5.56 -19.34
CA PHE A 14 8.59 -5.65 -17.95
C PHE A 14 7.08 -5.95 -17.86
N ILE A 15 6.25 -5.26 -18.63
CA ILE A 15 4.80 -5.47 -18.69
C ILE A 15 4.51 -6.91 -19.12
N ASN A 16 5.09 -7.36 -20.24
CA ASN A 16 4.85 -8.71 -20.78
C ASN A 16 5.29 -9.81 -19.80
N HIS A 17 6.42 -9.61 -19.13
CA HIS A 17 6.92 -10.55 -18.14
C HIS A 17 5.97 -10.69 -16.95
N ASN A 18 5.54 -9.59 -16.35
CA ASN A 18 4.66 -9.62 -15.18
C ASN A 18 3.26 -10.09 -15.56
N LYS A 19 2.69 -9.61 -16.67
CA LYS A 19 1.35 -9.98 -17.13
C LYS A 19 1.18 -11.50 -17.23
N LYS A 20 2.17 -12.20 -17.78
CA LYS A 20 2.18 -13.68 -17.86
C LYS A 20 1.98 -14.33 -16.48
N PHE A 21 2.68 -13.86 -15.45
CA PHE A 21 2.56 -14.44 -14.10
C PHE A 21 1.26 -14.02 -13.42
N TYR A 22 0.83 -12.78 -13.59
CA TYR A 22 -0.42 -12.30 -13.00
C TYR A 22 -1.61 -13.06 -13.56
N GLU A 23 -1.65 -13.29 -14.88
CA GLU A 23 -2.67 -14.12 -15.52
C GLU A 23 -2.61 -15.59 -15.07
N GLN A 24 -1.40 -16.15 -14.91
CA GLN A 24 -1.23 -17.53 -14.45
C GLN A 24 -1.77 -17.76 -13.03
N TRP A 25 -1.68 -16.74 -12.16
CA TRP A 25 -2.03 -16.85 -10.74
C TRP A 25 -3.33 -16.12 -10.37
N ASP A 26 -4.08 -15.64 -11.36
CA ASP A 26 -5.30 -14.84 -11.16
C ASP A 26 -5.08 -13.67 -10.19
N MET A 27 -3.97 -12.95 -10.42
CA MET A 27 -3.60 -11.78 -9.65
C MET A 27 -3.89 -10.53 -10.47
N SER A 28 -4.38 -9.50 -9.80
CA SER A 28 -4.63 -8.18 -10.41
C SER A 28 -4.18 -7.02 -9.51
N LEU A 29 -3.37 -7.33 -8.49
CA LEU A 29 -2.98 -6.40 -7.43
C LEU A 29 -1.48 -6.53 -7.09
N SER A 30 -0.82 -5.39 -6.91
CA SER A 30 0.61 -5.27 -6.56
C SER A 30 0.72 -4.50 -5.24
N PRO A 31 0.54 -5.16 -4.08
CA PRO A 31 0.36 -4.47 -2.80
C PRO A 31 1.69 -4.07 -2.15
N MET A 32 2.81 -4.44 -2.77
CA MET A 32 4.14 -4.26 -2.20
C MET A 32 5.15 -4.04 -3.32
N VAL A 33 5.11 -2.85 -3.91
CA VAL A 33 6.14 -2.40 -4.85
C VAL A 33 7.18 -1.61 -4.07
N LEU A 34 8.45 -1.94 -4.24
CA LEU A 34 9.53 -1.21 -3.59
C LEU A 34 10.14 -0.24 -4.58
N ASP A 35 10.15 1.04 -4.25
CA ASP A 35 10.76 2.08 -5.07
C ASP A 35 11.61 3.02 -4.19
N TRP A 36 12.35 3.93 -4.82
CA TRP A 36 13.14 4.98 -4.19
C TRP A 36 12.44 6.33 -4.22
N ASP A 37 11.45 6.50 -5.10
CA ASP A 37 10.59 7.68 -5.18
C ASP A 37 9.16 7.27 -5.50
N GLU A 38 8.22 8.21 -5.50
CA GLU A 38 6.86 7.93 -5.94
C GLU A 38 6.88 7.37 -7.38
N PRO A 39 6.02 6.38 -7.70
CA PRO A 39 6.00 5.78 -9.02
C PRO A 39 5.72 6.84 -10.08
N SER A 40 6.62 6.94 -11.05
CA SER A 40 6.46 7.82 -12.21
C SER A 40 5.20 7.46 -13.00
N ALA A 41 4.74 8.40 -13.84
CA ALA A 41 3.60 8.17 -14.72
C ALA A 41 3.77 6.91 -15.59
N ALA A 42 4.96 6.72 -16.18
CA ALA A 42 5.26 5.56 -17.01
C ALA A 42 5.22 4.23 -16.23
N VAL A 43 5.70 4.23 -14.98
CA VAL A 43 5.57 3.06 -14.10
C VAL A 43 4.10 2.79 -13.79
N LYS A 44 3.33 3.81 -13.40
CA LYS A 44 1.90 3.62 -13.11
C LYS A 44 1.15 3.11 -14.34
N ASP A 45 1.42 3.65 -15.52
CA ASP A 45 0.86 3.17 -16.79
C ASP A 45 1.23 1.70 -17.05
N ALA A 46 2.48 1.29 -16.79
CA ALA A 46 2.88 -0.10 -16.92
C ALA A 46 2.09 -1.02 -15.98
N PHE A 47 1.92 -0.63 -14.72
CA PHE A 47 1.18 -1.44 -13.74
C PHE A 47 -0.31 -1.53 -14.04
N THR A 48 -0.93 -0.53 -14.69
CA THR A 48 -2.35 -0.64 -15.11
C THR A 48 -2.61 -1.83 -16.05
N GLN A 49 -1.59 -2.31 -16.76
CA GLN A 49 -1.71 -3.38 -17.75
C GLN A 49 -1.80 -4.79 -17.15
N PHE A 50 -1.42 -4.96 -15.88
CA PHE A 50 -1.40 -6.26 -15.21
C PHE A 50 -1.83 -6.21 -13.74
N SER A 51 -1.96 -5.02 -13.14
CA SER A 51 -2.33 -4.82 -11.75
C SER A 51 -3.45 -3.78 -11.56
N PRO A 52 -4.56 -3.88 -12.32
CA PRO A 52 -5.57 -2.83 -12.39
C PRO A 52 -6.33 -2.61 -11.07
N ASP A 53 -6.34 -3.59 -10.16
CA ASP A 53 -7.13 -3.53 -8.92
C ASP A 53 -6.38 -2.85 -7.79
N GLY A 54 -5.06 -2.66 -7.88
CA GLY A 54 -4.37 -1.83 -6.91
C GLY A 54 -2.86 -1.88 -6.95
N PHE A 55 -2.27 -0.74 -6.60
CA PHE A 55 -0.84 -0.54 -6.50
C PHE A 55 -0.52 0.13 -5.15
N ALA A 56 0.32 -0.53 -4.35
CA ALA A 56 0.87 0.05 -3.13
C ALA A 56 2.39 0.08 -3.22
N THR A 57 2.99 1.24 -2.92
CA THR A 57 4.45 1.38 -2.92
C THR A 57 5.02 1.69 -1.56
N ILE A 58 6.15 1.06 -1.27
CA ILE A 58 7.06 1.46 -0.21
C ILE A 58 8.15 2.29 -0.87
N VAL A 59 8.33 3.50 -0.37
CA VAL A 59 9.46 4.34 -0.77
C VAL A 59 10.53 4.19 0.31
N ILE A 60 11.64 3.53 -0.04
CA ILE A 60 12.80 3.41 0.84
C ILE A 60 13.96 4.18 0.23
N ASP A 61 14.37 5.25 0.93
CA ASP A 61 15.57 6.00 0.60
C ASP A 61 16.82 5.29 1.14
N PHE A 62 17.40 4.41 0.32
CA PHE A 62 18.63 3.69 0.66
C PHE A 62 19.90 4.55 0.58
N HIS A 63 19.81 5.79 0.06
CA HIS A 63 20.98 6.60 -0.28
C HIS A 63 20.98 8.00 0.34
N GLY A 64 19.97 8.34 1.15
CA GLY A 64 19.86 9.64 1.83
C GLY A 64 19.50 10.79 0.90
N ASN A 65 19.00 10.51 -0.31
CA ASN A 65 18.67 11.52 -1.32
C ASN A 65 17.19 11.94 -1.26
N GLY A 66 16.42 11.36 -0.36
CA GLY A 66 14.98 11.50 -0.26
C GLY A 66 14.22 10.73 -1.35
N GLY A 67 12.92 10.59 -1.11
CA GLY A 67 11.91 10.07 -2.02
C GLY A 67 10.54 10.50 -1.50
N LYS A 68 9.61 10.81 -2.40
CA LYS A 68 8.25 11.22 -2.02
C LYS A 68 7.37 9.99 -1.93
N LEU A 69 6.54 9.95 -0.90
CA LEU A 69 5.47 8.96 -0.82
C LEU A 69 4.38 9.34 -1.83
N PRO A 70 3.74 8.37 -2.51
CA PRO A 70 2.65 8.69 -3.40
C PRO A 70 1.51 9.34 -2.60
N THR A 71 0.96 10.43 -3.12
CA THR A 71 -0.33 10.89 -2.61
C THR A 71 -1.40 9.84 -2.96
N PRO A 72 -2.36 9.55 -2.07
CA PRO A 72 -3.47 8.65 -2.39
C PRO A 72 -4.27 9.15 -3.62
N HIS A 73 -4.34 8.38 -4.71
CA HIS A 73 -5.09 8.73 -5.92
C HIS A 73 -5.56 7.50 -6.72
N VAL A 74 -6.34 7.75 -7.78
CA VAL A 74 -6.69 6.77 -8.83
C VAL A 74 -5.98 7.17 -10.12
N TRP A 75 -5.18 6.27 -10.69
CA TRP A 75 -4.43 6.45 -11.93
C TRP A 75 -5.01 5.58 -13.03
N ASN A 76 -5.65 6.16 -14.06
CA ASN A 76 -6.26 5.41 -15.16
C ASN A 76 -7.15 4.25 -14.69
N GLY A 77 -7.90 4.46 -13.61
CA GLY A 77 -8.76 3.46 -12.98
C GLY A 77 -8.08 2.54 -11.95
N MET A 78 -6.75 2.53 -11.85
CA MET A 78 -5.99 1.77 -10.86
C MET A 78 -5.82 2.59 -9.57
N PRO A 79 -6.24 2.09 -8.39
CA PRO A 79 -5.98 2.79 -7.14
C PRO A 79 -4.50 2.71 -6.74
N VAL A 80 -3.92 3.85 -6.38
CA VAL A 80 -2.51 4.01 -5.99
C VAL A 80 -2.44 4.56 -4.57
N ILE A 81 -1.69 3.91 -3.69
CA ILE A 81 -1.52 4.31 -2.29
C ILE A 81 -0.09 4.04 -1.80
N GLU A 82 0.28 4.69 -0.70
CA GLU A 82 1.45 4.32 0.09
C GLU A 82 1.23 2.98 0.82
N LEU A 83 2.26 2.14 0.84
CA LEU A 83 2.41 1.05 1.80
C LEU A 83 3.25 1.55 2.99
N ILE A 84 2.57 1.88 4.09
CA ILE A 84 3.15 2.48 5.29
C ILE A 84 4.10 1.48 5.95
N ASN A 85 5.38 1.85 6.05
CA ASN A 85 6.44 0.94 6.46
C ASN A 85 6.81 1.02 7.95
N ASN A 86 6.20 1.94 8.71
CA ASN A 86 6.55 2.19 10.11
C ASN A 86 6.36 0.95 11.01
N ALA A 87 5.37 0.11 10.68
CA ALA A 87 5.01 -1.10 11.43
C ALA A 87 5.77 -2.36 10.97
N ALA A 88 6.75 -2.24 10.07
CA ALA A 88 7.38 -3.39 9.44
C ALA A 88 8.37 -4.14 10.35
N ASN A 89 9.03 -3.44 11.28
CA ASN A 89 9.96 -4.03 12.23
C ASN A 89 9.21 -4.49 13.48
N PHE A 90 8.34 -5.49 13.31
CA PHE A 90 7.47 -5.97 14.38
C PHE A 90 8.29 -6.53 15.55
N HIS A 91 8.26 -5.83 16.69
CA HIS A 91 8.90 -6.29 17.92
C HIS A 91 7.88 -6.92 18.88
N ASN A 92 6.77 -6.23 19.13
CA ASN A 92 5.64 -6.72 19.90
C ASN A 92 4.36 -5.92 19.59
N ALA A 93 3.21 -6.45 20.01
CA ALA A 93 1.90 -5.86 19.74
C ALA A 93 1.74 -4.41 20.25
N GLU A 94 2.26 -4.09 21.44
CA GLU A 94 2.16 -2.75 22.04
C GLU A 94 2.92 -1.69 21.20
N GLN A 95 4.14 -2.02 20.80
CA GLN A 95 4.97 -1.12 19.97
C GLN A 95 4.34 -0.93 18.60
N THR A 96 3.94 -2.01 17.93
CA THR A 96 3.32 -1.91 16.60
C THR A 96 2.00 -1.15 16.65
N ALA A 97 1.19 -1.32 17.70
CA ALA A 97 -0.01 -0.51 17.90
C ALA A 97 0.30 1.00 18.03
N LYS A 98 1.39 1.36 18.72
CA LYS A 98 1.86 2.76 18.81
C LYS A 98 2.29 3.31 17.45
N GLU A 99 3.03 2.53 16.67
CA GLU A 99 3.48 2.90 15.32
C GLU A 99 2.31 3.07 14.33
N MET A 100 1.31 2.19 14.40
CA MET A 100 0.07 2.36 13.63
C MET A 100 -0.70 3.60 14.10
N SER A 101 -0.88 3.78 15.41
CA SER A 101 -1.59 4.93 15.98
C SER A 101 -0.97 6.27 15.60
N SER A 102 0.36 6.38 15.57
CA SER A 102 1.04 7.63 15.19
C SER A 102 0.85 7.97 13.71
N SER A 103 0.58 6.97 12.87
CA SER A 103 0.33 7.12 11.44
C SER A 103 -1.14 7.41 11.12
N ILE A 104 -2.06 7.19 12.08
CA ILE A 104 -3.51 7.38 11.91
C ILE A 104 -3.96 8.65 12.65
N PRO A 105 -4.22 9.77 11.93
CA PRO A 105 -4.81 10.97 12.51
C PRO A 105 -6.20 10.71 13.12
N LYS A 106 -6.66 11.64 13.96
CA LYS A 106 -8.05 11.63 14.43
C LYS A 106 -9.01 11.77 13.26
N SER A 107 -10.13 11.08 13.31
CA SER A 107 -11.16 11.26 12.28
C SER A 107 -11.71 12.68 12.35
N THR A 108 -11.84 13.32 11.19
CA THR A 108 -12.37 14.69 11.05
C THR A 108 -13.79 14.72 10.48
N ASP A 109 -14.23 13.60 9.91
CA ASP A 109 -15.49 13.44 9.21
C ASP A 109 -15.88 11.95 9.18
N GLU A 110 -17.07 11.64 8.66
CA GLU A 110 -17.58 10.26 8.56
C GLU A 110 -17.05 9.52 7.32
N THR A 111 -16.19 10.14 6.50
CA THR A 111 -15.63 9.48 5.31
C THR A 111 -14.57 8.48 5.75
N PRO A 112 -14.68 7.20 5.35
CA PRO A 112 -13.63 6.21 5.61
C PRO A 112 -12.26 6.68 5.12
N LYS A 113 -11.24 6.48 5.96
CA LYS A 113 -9.84 6.72 5.61
C LYS A 113 -9.12 5.38 5.53
N TYR A 114 -8.15 5.29 4.63
CA TYR A 114 -7.51 4.04 4.24
C TYR A 114 -6.04 4.09 4.60
N TYR A 115 -5.60 3.15 5.43
CA TYR A 115 -4.21 3.01 5.85
C TYR A 115 -3.74 1.59 5.57
N PHE A 116 -2.72 1.45 4.73
CA PHE A 116 -2.22 0.15 4.32
C PHE A 116 -0.82 -0.05 4.90
N PHE A 117 -0.69 -0.89 5.93
CA PHE A 117 0.55 -1.09 6.67
C PHE A 117 1.29 -2.34 6.19
N ARG A 118 2.62 -2.21 6.05
CA ARG A 118 3.50 -3.37 5.91
C ARG A 118 3.83 -3.92 7.28
N ILE A 119 3.48 -5.18 7.49
CA ILE A 119 3.89 -5.96 8.67
C ILE A 119 4.50 -7.27 8.17
N VAL A 120 5.74 -7.55 8.58
CA VAL A 120 6.51 -8.72 8.11
C VAL A 120 7.21 -9.41 9.27
N TRP A 121 7.68 -10.64 9.04
CA TRP A 121 8.48 -11.42 10.01
C TRP A 121 7.82 -11.66 11.37
N THR A 122 6.49 -11.72 11.41
CA THR A 122 5.72 -12.00 12.62
C THR A 122 4.58 -12.97 12.32
N SER A 123 4.00 -13.56 13.37
CA SER A 123 2.87 -14.48 13.22
C SER A 123 1.55 -13.72 13.08
N PRO A 124 0.53 -14.31 12.42
CA PRO A 124 -0.80 -13.70 12.32
C PRO A 124 -1.41 -13.36 13.70
N ASN A 125 -1.19 -14.19 14.72
CA ASN A 125 -1.69 -13.93 16.07
C ASN A 125 -1.10 -12.65 16.67
N GLN A 126 0.17 -12.35 16.39
CA GLN A 126 0.80 -11.11 16.85
C GLN A 126 0.23 -9.89 16.13
N VAL A 127 -0.10 -10.02 14.84
CA VAL A 127 -0.80 -8.96 14.09
C VAL A 127 -2.18 -8.68 14.68
N ILE A 128 -2.95 -9.74 14.97
CA ILE A 128 -4.26 -9.62 15.62
C ILE A 128 -4.12 -8.92 16.99
N SER A 129 -3.15 -9.32 17.81
CA SER A 129 -2.89 -8.67 19.10
C SER A 129 -2.54 -7.18 18.96
N ALA A 130 -1.77 -6.80 17.93
CA ALA A 130 -1.43 -5.40 17.67
C ALA A 130 -2.67 -4.59 17.26
N ILE A 131 -3.55 -5.16 16.43
CA ILE A 131 -4.81 -4.52 16.01
C ILE A 131 -5.75 -4.36 17.22
N SER A 132 -5.93 -5.39 18.04
CA SER A 132 -6.73 -5.30 19.26
C SER A 132 -6.19 -4.21 20.19
N ARG A 133 -4.87 -4.15 20.33
CA ARG A 133 -4.24 -3.13 21.16
C ARG A 133 -4.41 -1.71 20.61
N LEU A 134 -4.35 -1.55 19.28
CA LEU A 134 -4.65 -0.27 18.63
C LEU A 134 -6.09 0.18 18.93
N LYS A 135 -7.07 -0.72 18.86
CA LYS A 135 -8.48 -0.42 19.17
C LYS A 135 -8.67 0.02 20.62
N GLU A 136 -7.97 -0.62 21.57
CA GLU A 136 -7.98 -0.20 22.97
C GLU A 136 -7.33 1.18 23.18
N MET A 137 -6.23 1.45 22.47
CA MET A 137 -5.50 2.72 22.56
C MET A 137 -6.24 3.89 21.93
N ARG A 138 -7.04 3.62 20.89
CA ARG A 138 -7.75 4.60 20.09
C ARG A 138 -9.24 4.26 20.01
N PRO A 139 -9.96 4.26 21.16
CA PRO A 139 -11.37 3.87 21.22
C PRO A 139 -12.29 4.83 20.46
N GLU A 140 -11.80 6.01 20.09
CA GLU A 140 -12.52 6.96 19.26
C GLU A 140 -12.49 6.64 17.76
N LEU A 141 -11.64 5.70 17.33
CA LEU A 141 -11.56 5.26 15.95
C LEU A 141 -12.43 4.02 15.74
N ASP A 142 -13.30 4.06 14.73
CA ASP A 142 -13.97 2.86 14.22
C ASP A 142 -13.03 2.14 13.25
N ILE A 143 -12.32 1.12 13.76
CA ILE A 143 -11.28 0.41 13.01
C ILE A 143 -11.83 -0.92 12.48
N GLU A 144 -11.88 -1.03 11.16
CA GLU A 144 -12.16 -2.27 10.44
C GLU A 144 -10.92 -2.78 9.70
N VAL A 145 -10.71 -4.10 9.70
CA VAL A 145 -9.64 -4.76 8.94
C VAL A 145 -10.29 -5.63 7.90
N ILE A 146 -9.92 -5.40 6.64
CA ILE A 146 -10.47 -6.07 5.47
C ILE A 146 -9.34 -6.64 4.62
N ASP A 147 -9.64 -7.62 3.76
CA ASP A 147 -8.67 -8.14 2.82
C ASP A 147 -8.24 -7.09 1.78
N ALA A 148 -7.11 -7.33 1.14
CA ALA A 148 -6.51 -6.37 0.21
C ALA A 148 -7.44 -6.02 -0.96
N TYR A 149 -8.16 -6.98 -1.54
CA TYR A 149 -9.00 -6.70 -2.70
C TYR A 149 -10.19 -5.80 -2.32
N ASN A 150 -10.88 -6.12 -1.23
CA ASN A 150 -11.95 -5.27 -0.71
C ASN A 150 -11.42 -3.89 -0.27
N PHE A 151 -10.22 -3.83 0.33
CA PHE A 151 -9.58 -2.57 0.68
C PHE A 151 -9.43 -1.64 -0.51
N PHE A 152 -8.77 -2.11 -1.58
CA PHE A 152 -8.53 -1.29 -2.76
C PHE A 152 -9.83 -0.97 -3.52
N HIS A 153 -10.80 -1.88 -3.54
CA HIS A 153 -12.13 -1.64 -4.11
C HIS A 153 -12.86 -0.47 -3.42
N PHE A 154 -12.97 -0.51 -2.08
CA PHE A 154 -13.63 0.56 -1.34
C PHE A 154 -12.85 1.87 -1.39
N TYR A 155 -11.52 1.81 -1.28
CA TYR A 155 -10.65 2.97 -1.42
C TYR A 155 -10.88 3.70 -2.75
N LYS A 156 -10.86 2.99 -3.87
CA LYS A 156 -11.16 3.52 -5.21
C LYS A 156 -12.56 4.14 -5.26
N THR A 157 -13.56 3.44 -4.72
CA THR A 157 -14.95 3.90 -4.71
C THR A 157 -15.12 5.19 -3.90
N THR A 158 -14.45 5.31 -2.76
CA THR A 158 -14.49 6.51 -1.92
C THR A 158 -13.81 7.70 -2.59
N LEU A 159 -12.69 7.49 -3.29
CA LEU A 159 -12.02 8.57 -4.02
C LEU A 159 -12.80 9.07 -5.23
N ASN A 160 -13.47 8.18 -5.97
CA ASN A 160 -14.26 8.56 -7.15
C ASN A 160 -15.58 9.27 -6.83
N LYS A 161 -16.03 9.24 -5.56
CA LYS A 161 -17.23 9.95 -5.10
C LYS A 161 -16.98 11.41 -4.74
N LYS A 162 -15.72 11.82 -4.62
CA LYS A 162 -15.30 13.20 -4.35
C LYS A 162 -15.18 13.98 -5.65
#